data_AF-A0A1F7S0K5-F1
#
_entry.id   AF-A0A1F7S0K5-F1
#
_cell.length_a   1.000
_cell.length_b   1.000
_cell.length_c   1.000
_cell.angle_alpha   90.00
_cell.angle_beta   90.00
_cell.angle_gamma   90.00
#
_symmetry.space_group_name_H-M   'P 1'
#
loop_
_entity.id
_entity.type
_entity.pdbx_description
1 polymer ?
#
loop_
_entity_poly.entity_id
_entity_poly.type
_entity_poly.pdbx_seq_one_letter_code
_entity_poly.pdbx_strand_id
1 'polypeptide(L)'
;MESGVCGQCHEQYNQWEKSRHSDAESYGFAEIAKPLLVNCYKCHYAKSYAESIEKINSEKINFHELQYKKQLMLVGLSMPDLSKLPKKNEPRVTCQTCHSSHPSSSKTQYGLRLAEKENICGTCHYEKWQNAILEGSAGEIKNGFEYPSEDYDFINPHYTKKKCILCHMSKNITAADRNGVRAVGGHTLRMRDAGEDNILGGFGPSSDDPEKERNTDDKDDILNISPCEQCHQGIKEFNRNNFQKGVYEKWKKLGELLKSINSEKLPGYKPGNKCATCHRGGTLPFDNDPRLILENAYTNYKLVKNDRSWGVHNPKYVMKLLDDSINSIEKDYRK
;
A
#
# COMPACT_ATOMS: atom_id res chain seq x y z
N MET A 1 -10.83 -8.46 -20.75
CA MET A 1 -10.85 -7.37 -21.74
C MET A 1 -9.69 -6.45 -21.41
N GLU A 2 -8.97 -5.95 -22.40
CA GLU A 2 -7.85 -5.03 -22.16
C GLU A 2 -8.38 -3.63 -21.83
N SER A 3 -7.71 -2.90 -20.93
CA SER A 3 -8.07 -1.52 -20.57
C SER A 3 -8.18 -0.60 -21.79
N GLY A 4 -7.43 -0.89 -22.87
CA GLY A 4 -7.45 -0.11 -24.12
C GLY A 4 -8.81 -0.08 -24.81
N VAL A 5 -9.65 -1.11 -24.64
CA VAL A 5 -11.03 -1.09 -25.16
C VAL A 5 -11.85 -0.01 -24.45
N CYS A 6 -11.70 0.12 -23.13
CA CYS A 6 -12.32 1.21 -22.38
C CYS A 6 -11.76 2.57 -22.82
N GLY A 7 -10.46 2.64 -23.14
CA GLY A 7 -9.79 3.85 -23.61
C GLY A 7 -10.30 4.43 -24.93
N GLN A 8 -11.04 3.66 -25.72
CA GLN A 8 -11.69 4.17 -26.94
C GLN A 8 -12.79 5.21 -26.64
N CYS A 9 -13.38 5.14 -25.44
CA CYS A 9 -14.49 6.01 -25.03
C CYS A 9 -14.22 6.78 -23.72
N HIS A 10 -13.20 6.40 -22.95
CA HIS A 10 -12.97 6.92 -21.60
C HIS A 10 -11.58 7.54 -21.45
N GLU A 11 -11.53 8.85 -21.21
CA GLU A 11 -10.29 9.59 -20.91
C GLU A 11 -9.53 9.06 -19.68
N GLN A 12 -10.23 8.32 -18.79
CA GLN A 12 -9.65 7.75 -17.58
C GLN A 12 -8.62 6.66 -17.90
N TYR A 13 -8.63 6.10 -19.11
CA TYR A 13 -7.61 5.16 -19.56
C TYR A 13 -6.20 5.77 -19.49
N ASN A 14 -6.02 6.99 -20.03
CA ASN A 14 -4.72 7.67 -20.02
C ASN A 14 -4.26 7.99 -18.59
N GLN A 15 -5.21 8.23 -17.67
CA GLN A 15 -4.89 8.42 -16.25
C GLN A 15 -4.48 7.10 -15.58
N TRP A 16 -5.18 5.99 -15.90
CA TRP A 16 -4.85 4.66 -15.41
C TRP A 16 -3.47 4.21 -15.89
N GLU A 17 -3.08 4.54 -17.12
CA GLU A 17 -1.74 4.23 -17.64
C GLU A 17 -0.62 4.85 -16.79
N LYS A 18 -0.88 6.00 -16.14
CA LYS A 18 0.06 6.60 -15.18
C LYS A 18 0.06 5.90 -13.81
N SER A 19 -0.97 5.13 -13.47
CA SER A 19 -1.02 4.47 -12.17
C SER A 19 -0.13 3.23 -12.14
N ARG A 20 0.39 2.83 -10.97
CA ARG A 20 1.11 1.55 -10.81
C ARG A 20 0.24 0.31 -11.04
N HIS A 21 -1.06 0.49 -11.26
CA HIS A 21 -1.96 -0.59 -11.65
C HIS A 21 -1.80 -0.97 -13.13
N SER A 22 -1.29 -0.08 -13.98
CA SER A 22 -0.97 -0.39 -15.37
C SER A 22 0.33 -1.18 -15.52
N ASP A 23 1.19 -1.19 -14.48
CA ASP A 23 2.50 -1.84 -14.52
C ASP A 23 2.38 -3.31 -14.97
N ALA A 24 3.17 -3.63 -15.99
CA ALA A 24 3.25 -4.96 -16.55
C ALA A 24 3.95 -5.96 -15.63
N GLU A 25 4.47 -5.56 -14.45
CA GLU A 25 5.09 -6.43 -13.43
C GLU A 25 4.75 -5.94 -12.02
N SER A 26 3.54 -6.26 -11.55
CA SER A 26 3.03 -5.78 -10.26
C SER A 26 3.57 -6.53 -9.02
N TYR A 27 4.36 -7.59 -9.21
CA TYR A 27 5.11 -8.31 -8.16
C TYR A 27 6.18 -9.21 -8.79
N GLY A 28 7.20 -9.60 -8.02
CA GLY A 28 8.32 -10.45 -8.45
C GLY A 28 7.88 -11.89 -8.72
N PHE A 29 7.25 -12.13 -9.87
CA PHE A 29 6.68 -13.44 -10.25
C PHE A 29 7.70 -14.57 -10.15
N ALA A 30 8.95 -14.30 -10.53
CA ALA A 30 10.05 -15.27 -10.49
C ALA A 30 10.54 -15.59 -9.06
N GLU A 31 10.23 -14.75 -8.08
CA GLU A 31 10.75 -14.83 -6.71
C GLU A 31 9.79 -15.54 -5.74
N ILE A 32 8.54 -15.80 -6.16
CA ILE A 32 7.49 -16.34 -5.29
C ILE A 32 7.18 -17.79 -5.68
N ALA A 33 7.19 -18.67 -4.69
CA ALA A 33 6.78 -20.06 -4.87
C ALA A 33 5.33 -20.14 -5.39
N LYS A 34 5.09 -20.97 -6.42
CA LYS A 34 3.77 -21.13 -7.07
C LYS A 34 2.59 -21.29 -6.11
N PRO A 35 2.68 -22.06 -5.01
CA PRO A 35 1.56 -22.19 -4.05
C PRO A 35 1.16 -20.86 -3.40
N LEU A 36 2.10 -19.94 -3.18
CA LEU A 36 1.85 -18.62 -2.60
C LEU A 36 1.31 -17.63 -3.64
N LEU A 37 1.64 -17.83 -4.92
CA LEU A 37 1.15 -16.99 -6.01
C LEU A 37 -0.38 -17.00 -6.09
N VAL A 38 -1.03 -18.11 -5.76
CA VAL A 38 -2.50 -18.25 -5.78
C VAL A 38 -3.20 -17.13 -4.98
N ASN A 39 -2.62 -16.72 -3.85
CA ASN A 39 -3.17 -15.64 -3.02
C ASN A 39 -2.83 -14.24 -3.56
N CYS A 40 -1.84 -14.10 -4.44
CA CYS A 40 -1.46 -12.83 -5.05
C CYS A 40 -2.43 -12.46 -6.19
N TYR A 41 -2.89 -13.47 -6.94
CA TYR A 41 -3.69 -13.23 -8.14
C TYR A 41 -5.03 -12.56 -7.88
N LYS A 42 -5.65 -12.82 -6.72
CA LYS A 42 -6.91 -12.16 -6.35
C LYS A 42 -6.82 -10.64 -6.41
N CYS A 43 -5.65 -10.05 -6.18
CA CYS A 43 -5.45 -8.60 -6.21
C CYS A 43 -4.79 -8.11 -7.52
N HIS A 44 -3.94 -8.93 -8.13
CA HIS A 44 -3.05 -8.48 -9.20
C HIS A 44 -3.57 -8.76 -10.63
N TYR A 45 -4.69 -9.48 -10.78
CA TYR A 45 -5.28 -9.84 -12.07
C TYR A 45 -6.78 -9.59 -12.07
N ALA A 46 -7.28 -8.92 -13.11
CA ALA A 46 -8.65 -8.44 -13.17
C ALA A 46 -9.68 -9.57 -13.13
N LYS A 47 -9.43 -10.67 -13.85
CA LYS A 47 -10.34 -11.82 -13.86
C LYS A 47 -10.37 -12.51 -12.49
N SER A 48 -9.21 -12.79 -11.91
CA SER A 48 -9.11 -13.41 -10.59
C SER A 48 -9.77 -12.54 -9.51
N TYR A 49 -9.64 -11.21 -9.59
CA TYR A 49 -10.36 -10.30 -8.72
C TYR A 49 -11.87 -10.40 -8.92
N ALA A 50 -12.35 -10.36 -10.16
CA ALA A 50 -13.78 -10.49 -10.46
C ALA A 50 -14.38 -11.81 -9.91
N GLU A 51 -13.72 -12.93 -10.16
CA GLU A 51 -14.09 -14.24 -9.62
C GLU A 51 -14.04 -14.26 -8.08
N SER A 52 -13.07 -13.56 -7.47
CA SER A 52 -12.99 -13.41 -6.01
C SER A 52 -14.20 -12.68 -5.47
N ILE A 53 -14.60 -11.57 -6.09
CA ILE A 53 -15.78 -10.79 -5.68
C ILE A 53 -17.06 -11.62 -5.76
N GLU A 54 -17.25 -12.35 -6.85
CA GLU A 54 -18.41 -13.25 -7.00
C GLU A 54 -18.43 -14.32 -5.90
N LYS A 55 -17.28 -14.94 -5.63
CA LYS A 55 -17.14 -15.98 -4.62
C LYS A 55 -17.42 -15.46 -3.20
N ILE A 56 -16.82 -14.33 -2.80
CA ILE A 56 -17.04 -13.76 -1.46
C ILE A 56 -18.50 -13.36 -1.24
N ASN A 57 -19.18 -12.89 -2.29
CA ASN A 57 -20.61 -12.57 -2.23
C ASN A 57 -21.45 -13.83 -2.10
N SER A 58 -21.11 -14.91 -2.82
CA SER A 58 -21.82 -16.19 -2.71
C SER A 58 -21.61 -16.90 -1.38
N GLU A 59 -20.40 -16.81 -0.82
CA GLU A 59 -20.00 -17.50 0.41
C GLU A 59 -20.24 -16.64 1.66
N LYS A 60 -20.55 -15.35 1.48
CA LYS A 60 -20.75 -14.36 2.56
C LYS A 60 -19.54 -14.26 3.50
N ILE A 61 -18.34 -14.29 2.93
CA ILE A 61 -17.06 -14.17 3.64
C ILE A 61 -16.37 -12.86 3.27
N ASN A 62 -15.39 -12.45 4.06
CA ASN A 62 -14.56 -11.30 3.74
C ASN A 62 -13.52 -11.63 2.65
N PHE A 63 -13.09 -10.63 1.88
CA PHE A 63 -12.10 -10.81 0.82
C PHE A 63 -10.75 -11.36 1.32
N HIS A 64 -10.36 -11.03 2.55
CA HIS A 64 -9.13 -11.54 3.16
C HIS A 64 -9.25 -13.00 3.64
N GLU A 65 -10.46 -13.46 3.97
CA GLU A 65 -10.74 -14.86 4.36
C GLU A 65 -10.73 -15.80 3.15
N LEU A 66 -10.91 -15.26 1.94
CA LEU A 66 -10.92 -16.04 0.72
C LEU A 66 -9.60 -16.78 0.51
N GLN A 67 -9.68 -18.12 0.50
CA GLN A 67 -8.59 -19.02 0.18
C GLN A 67 -8.97 -19.92 -0.99
N TYR A 68 -8.09 -19.98 -2.01
CA TYR A 68 -8.24 -20.93 -3.10
C TYR A 68 -7.56 -22.25 -2.74
N LYS A 69 -8.33 -23.13 -2.10
CA LYS A 69 -7.87 -24.47 -1.76
C LYS A 69 -8.74 -25.53 -2.41
N LYS A 70 -8.12 -26.66 -2.75
CA LYS A 70 -8.75 -27.87 -3.22
C LYS A 70 -8.54 -28.98 -2.19
N GLN A 71 -9.62 -29.66 -1.84
CA GLN A 71 -9.56 -30.78 -0.91
C GLN A 71 -9.07 -32.03 -1.64
N LEU A 72 -8.02 -32.68 -1.11
CA LEU A 72 -7.65 -34.01 -1.55
C LEU A 72 -8.56 -35.02 -0.86
N MET A 73 -9.49 -35.60 -1.64
CA MET A 73 -10.50 -36.54 -1.16
C MET A 73 -9.93 -37.76 -0.43
N LEU A 74 -8.66 -38.12 -0.64
CA LEU A 74 -8.04 -39.30 -0.02
C LEU A 74 -7.40 -39.07 1.36
N VAL A 75 -7.19 -37.82 1.79
CA VAL A 75 -6.36 -37.56 2.99
C VAL A 75 -6.84 -36.41 3.88
N GLY A 76 -7.98 -35.78 3.56
CA GLY A 76 -8.50 -34.64 4.34
C GLY A 76 -7.60 -33.38 4.30
N LEU A 77 -6.48 -33.43 3.56
CA LEU A 77 -5.56 -32.32 3.38
C LEU A 77 -6.12 -31.33 2.35
N SER A 78 -5.95 -30.04 2.65
CA SER A 78 -6.38 -28.94 1.81
C SER A 78 -5.15 -28.27 1.19
N MET A 79 -5.03 -28.34 -0.14
CA MET A 79 -3.87 -27.84 -0.89
C MET A 79 -4.26 -26.61 -1.73
N PRO A 80 -3.33 -25.67 -2.02
CA PRO A 80 -3.61 -24.55 -2.92
C PRO A 80 -4.10 -25.03 -4.30
N ASP A 81 -5.18 -24.43 -4.79
CA ASP A 81 -5.75 -24.77 -6.09
C ASP A 81 -4.97 -24.09 -7.22
N LEU A 82 -3.93 -24.76 -7.72
CA LEU A 82 -3.08 -24.25 -8.80
C LEU A 82 -3.83 -24.07 -10.14
N SER A 83 -5.05 -24.60 -10.29
CA SER A 83 -5.87 -24.33 -11.48
C SER A 83 -6.38 -22.88 -11.53
N LYS A 84 -6.30 -22.16 -10.40
CA LYS A 84 -6.66 -20.74 -10.28
C LYS A 84 -5.53 -19.78 -10.65
N LEU A 85 -4.35 -20.30 -11.02
CA LEU A 85 -3.27 -19.48 -11.54
C LEU A 85 -3.71 -18.87 -12.90
N PRO A 86 -3.65 -17.55 -13.08
CA PRO A 86 -3.94 -16.92 -14.37
C PRO A 86 -2.89 -17.29 -15.42
N LYS A 87 -3.27 -17.11 -16.68
CA LYS A 87 -2.36 -17.33 -17.80
C LYS A 87 -1.32 -16.20 -17.86
N LYS A 88 -0.14 -16.49 -18.42
CA LYS A 88 0.98 -15.51 -18.53
C LYS A 88 0.56 -14.17 -19.16
N ASN A 89 -0.36 -14.19 -20.12
CA ASN A 89 -0.79 -13.01 -20.87
C ASN A 89 -2.13 -12.45 -20.38
N GLU A 90 -2.58 -12.86 -19.19
CA GLU A 90 -3.84 -12.41 -18.66
C GLU A 90 -3.75 -10.95 -18.18
N PRO A 91 -4.76 -10.10 -18.45
CA PRO A 91 -4.73 -8.72 -18.02
C PRO A 91 -4.62 -8.59 -16.50
N ARG A 92 -3.72 -7.72 -16.06
CA ARG A 92 -3.41 -7.45 -14.65
C ARG A 92 -4.48 -6.56 -14.03
N VAL A 93 -4.12 -5.51 -13.28
CA VAL A 93 -5.10 -4.60 -12.68
C VAL A 93 -5.59 -3.63 -13.74
N THR A 94 -6.81 -3.86 -14.25
CA THR A 94 -7.41 -3.07 -15.34
C THR A 94 -8.65 -2.33 -14.86
N CYS A 95 -9.30 -1.57 -15.75
CA CYS A 95 -10.61 -0.98 -15.50
C CYS A 95 -11.62 -2.01 -14.98
N GLN A 96 -11.54 -3.25 -15.49
CA GLN A 96 -12.43 -4.35 -15.11
C GLN A 96 -12.18 -4.91 -13.72
N THR A 97 -11.05 -4.60 -13.08
CA THR A 97 -10.83 -4.94 -11.67
C THR A 97 -11.82 -4.19 -10.80
N CYS A 98 -11.98 -2.89 -11.02
CA CYS A 98 -12.83 -2.04 -10.21
C CYS A 98 -14.28 -1.96 -10.73
N HIS A 99 -14.46 -1.99 -12.05
CA HIS A 99 -15.76 -1.81 -12.70
C HIS A 99 -16.28 -3.12 -13.31
N SER A 100 -17.59 -3.33 -13.21
CA SER A 100 -18.31 -4.34 -13.97
C SER A 100 -19.01 -3.69 -15.15
N SER A 101 -18.79 -4.24 -16.35
CA SER A 101 -19.58 -3.90 -17.54
C SER A 101 -21.04 -4.39 -17.44
N HIS A 102 -21.30 -5.36 -16.55
CA HIS A 102 -22.62 -5.90 -16.25
C HIS A 102 -22.81 -5.94 -14.73
N PRO A 103 -23.11 -4.80 -14.09
CA PRO A 103 -23.34 -4.79 -12.65
C PRO A 103 -24.55 -5.66 -12.31
N SER A 104 -24.35 -6.64 -11.43
CA SER A 104 -25.41 -7.56 -10.98
C SER A 104 -26.45 -6.92 -10.08
N SER A 105 -26.23 -5.67 -9.64
CA SER A 105 -27.21 -4.89 -8.88
C SER A 105 -27.20 -3.41 -9.25
N SER A 106 -28.39 -2.80 -9.26
CA SER A 106 -28.61 -1.35 -9.41
C SER A 106 -28.05 -0.52 -8.26
N LYS A 107 -27.58 -1.16 -7.19
CA LYS A 107 -26.98 -0.50 -6.01
C LYS A 107 -25.52 -0.09 -6.23
N THR A 108 -24.86 -0.61 -7.27
CA THR A 108 -23.46 -0.29 -7.56
C THR A 108 -23.34 1.02 -8.33
N GLN A 109 -23.02 2.11 -7.62
CA GLN A 109 -22.81 3.42 -8.24
C GLN A 109 -21.62 3.37 -9.20
N TYR A 110 -21.73 4.00 -10.38
CA TYR A 110 -20.67 4.06 -11.40
C TYR A 110 -20.18 2.69 -11.92
N GLY A 111 -21.02 1.65 -11.82
CA GLY A 111 -20.69 0.30 -12.27
C GLY A 111 -19.55 -0.34 -11.47
N LEU A 112 -19.32 0.05 -10.22
CA LEU A 112 -18.31 -0.56 -9.36
C LEU A 112 -18.66 -2.02 -9.04
N ARG A 113 -17.66 -2.89 -8.88
CA ARG A 113 -17.90 -4.28 -8.48
C ARG A 113 -18.35 -4.44 -7.03
N LEU A 114 -17.97 -3.48 -6.19
CA LEU A 114 -18.39 -3.39 -4.80
C LEU A 114 -19.35 -2.22 -4.65
N ALA A 115 -20.42 -2.42 -3.89
CA ALA A 115 -21.43 -1.39 -3.65
C ALA A 115 -20.85 -0.22 -2.83
N GLU A 116 -20.08 -0.56 -1.79
CA GLU A 116 -19.44 0.40 -0.90
C GLU A 116 -18.06 0.81 -1.46
N LYS A 117 -17.87 2.11 -1.66
CA LYS A 117 -16.68 2.69 -2.30
C LYS A 117 -15.44 2.55 -1.43
N GLU A 118 -15.61 2.66 -0.12
CA GLU A 118 -14.59 2.44 0.90
C GLU A 118 -13.88 1.09 0.78
N ASN A 119 -14.58 0.07 0.28
CA ASN A 119 -14.07 -1.30 0.23
C ASN A 119 -13.22 -1.58 -1.02
N ILE A 120 -13.31 -0.75 -2.06
CA ILE A 120 -12.67 -1.06 -3.35
C ILE A 120 -11.14 -1.03 -3.29
N CYS A 121 -10.58 -0.11 -2.51
CA CYS A 121 -9.15 -0.06 -2.24
C CYS A 121 -8.78 -1.09 -1.17
N GLY A 122 -9.65 -1.23 -0.17
CA GLY A 122 -9.44 -2.07 1.00
C GLY A 122 -9.25 -3.54 0.68
N THR A 123 -9.91 -4.11 -0.33
CA THR A 123 -9.75 -5.55 -0.68
C THR A 123 -8.29 -5.92 -0.97
N CYS A 124 -7.60 -5.11 -1.76
CA CYS A 124 -6.22 -5.39 -2.17
C CYS A 124 -5.19 -4.75 -1.24
N HIS A 125 -5.57 -3.68 -0.54
CA HIS A 125 -4.69 -2.95 0.37
C HIS A 125 -4.93 -3.31 1.85
N TYR A 126 -5.77 -4.30 2.17
CA TYR A 126 -6.15 -4.69 3.54
C TYR A 126 -4.94 -4.93 4.44
N GLU A 127 -4.08 -5.89 4.08
CA GLU A 127 -2.85 -6.19 4.82
C GLU A 127 -1.65 -5.36 4.31
N LYS A 128 -1.89 -4.33 3.48
CA LYS A 128 -0.81 -3.44 3.06
C LYS A 128 -0.54 -2.40 4.14
N TRP A 129 0.71 -1.95 4.16
CA TRP A 129 1.26 -0.96 5.08
C TRP A 129 0.36 0.28 5.24
N GLN A 130 -0.34 0.70 4.17
CA GLN A 130 -1.27 1.82 4.20
C GLN A 130 -2.45 1.60 5.14
N ASN A 131 -3.17 0.48 5.01
CA ASN A 131 -4.30 0.17 5.88
C ASN A 131 -3.83 -0.26 7.28
N ALA A 132 -2.68 -0.92 7.37
CA ALA A 132 -2.09 -1.30 8.66
C ALA A 132 -1.77 -0.07 9.54
N ILE A 133 -1.18 0.97 8.96
CA ILE A 133 -0.95 2.24 9.66
C ILE A 133 -2.27 2.96 9.93
N LEU A 134 -3.14 3.01 8.93
CA LEU A 134 -4.41 3.72 9.04
C LEU A 134 -5.27 3.16 10.19
N GLU A 135 -5.52 1.86 10.18
CA GLU A 135 -6.47 1.19 11.08
C GLU A 135 -5.79 0.74 12.40
N GLY A 136 -4.47 0.93 12.55
CA GLY A 136 -3.72 0.45 13.71
C GLY A 136 -3.59 -1.08 13.80
N SER A 137 -3.99 -1.81 12.75
CA SER A 137 -4.04 -3.28 12.71
C SER A 137 -2.68 -3.96 12.53
N ALA A 138 -1.59 -3.22 12.72
CA ALA A 138 -0.25 -3.70 12.39
C ALA A 138 0.18 -4.93 13.22
N GLY A 139 -0.30 -5.02 14.46
CA GLY A 139 -0.09 -6.18 15.35
C GLY A 139 -0.80 -7.43 14.87
N GLU A 140 -2.07 -7.32 14.47
CA GLU A 140 -2.90 -8.44 14.00
C GLU A 140 -2.28 -9.16 12.79
N ILE A 141 -1.70 -8.40 11.87
CA ILE A 141 -1.08 -8.94 10.65
C ILE A 141 0.45 -9.09 10.76
N LYS A 142 1.01 -8.88 11.97
CA LYS A 142 2.43 -9.02 12.31
C LYS A 142 3.36 -8.16 11.44
N ASN A 143 2.93 -6.96 11.08
CA ASN A 143 3.71 -6.02 10.30
C ASN A 143 4.02 -4.70 11.06
N GLY A 144 3.64 -4.61 12.33
CA GLY A 144 4.05 -3.56 13.28
C GLY A 144 3.54 -3.84 14.69
N PHE A 145 3.82 -2.93 15.61
CA PHE A 145 3.31 -3.00 16.98
C PHE A 145 1.93 -2.38 17.09
N GLU A 146 1.01 -3.09 17.75
CA GLU A 146 -0.30 -2.58 18.11
C GLU A 146 -0.29 -2.19 19.59
N TYR A 147 -0.62 -0.94 19.89
CA TYR A 147 -0.80 -0.45 21.26
C TYR A 147 -2.12 -0.97 21.83
N PRO A 148 -2.08 -1.86 22.84
CA PRO A 148 -3.30 -2.33 23.47
C PRO A 148 -4.01 -1.14 24.12
N SER A 149 -5.34 -1.07 23.93
CA SER A 149 -6.21 -0.03 24.50
C SER A 149 -6.08 1.37 23.91
N GLU A 150 -5.23 1.60 22.91
CA GLU A 150 -5.24 2.85 22.16
C GLU A 150 -6.45 2.87 21.23
N ASP A 151 -7.27 3.91 21.33
CA ASP A 151 -8.31 4.16 20.35
C ASP A 151 -7.68 4.87 19.14
N TYR A 152 -7.55 4.13 18.04
CA TYR A 152 -7.09 4.69 16.78
C TYR A 152 -8.18 5.50 16.07
N ASP A 153 -9.42 5.49 16.58
CA ASP A 153 -10.53 6.29 16.09
C ASP A 153 -10.38 7.76 16.53
N PHE A 154 -9.61 8.52 15.74
CA PHE A 154 -9.63 9.97 15.78
C PHE A 154 -10.24 10.48 14.48
N ILE A 155 -10.71 11.75 14.48
CA ILE A 155 -11.24 12.39 13.27
C ILE A 155 -10.17 12.36 12.18
N ASN A 156 -10.33 11.39 11.27
CA ASN A 156 -9.42 11.10 10.19
C ASN A 156 -10.24 11.07 8.91
N PRO A 157 -9.87 11.83 7.86
CA PRO A 157 -10.56 11.79 6.56
C PRO A 157 -10.69 10.36 5.96
N HIS A 158 -9.86 9.44 6.44
CA HIS A 158 -9.89 8.02 6.10
C HIS A 158 -11.01 7.20 6.75
N TYR A 159 -11.75 7.71 7.75
CA TYR A 159 -12.93 7.03 8.31
C TYR A 159 -14.25 7.43 7.63
N THR A 160 -14.18 8.26 6.58
CA THR A 160 -15.35 8.58 5.75
C THR A 160 -15.70 7.41 4.82
N LYS A 161 -16.95 7.34 4.33
CA LYS A 161 -17.34 6.39 3.27
C LYS A 161 -16.54 6.51 1.96
N LYS A 162 -15.73 7.56 1.81
CA LYS A 162 -14.84 7.72 0.65
C LYS A 162 -13.43 7.18 0.93
N LYS A 163 -13.00 7.02 2.19
CA LYS A 163 -11.67 6.56 2.60
C LYS A 163 -10.56 7.04 1.64
N CYS A 164 -9.80 6.12 1.05
CA CYS A 164 -8.69 6.37 0.12
C CYS A 164 -9.11 7.22 -1.10
N ILE A 165 -10.33 7.05 -1.61
CA ILE A 165 -10.85 7.75 -2.81
C ILE A 165 -10.93 9.25 -2.57
N LEU A 166 -11.18 9.68 -1.33
CA LEU A 166 -11.25 11.10 -0.97
C LEU A 166 -9.98 11.85 -1.38
N CYS A 167 -8.82 11.25 -1.10
CA CYS A 167 -7.52 11.84 -1.38
C CYS A 167 -7.00 11.40 -2.75
N HIS A 168 -6.84 10.10 -2.95
CA HIS A 168 -6.13 9.54 -4.11
C HIS A 168 -6.88 9.68 -5.43
N MET A 169 -8.22 9.84 -5.38
CA MET A 169 -9.06 9.99 -6.57
C MET A 169 -9.74 11.36 -6.65
N SER A 170 -9.27 12.35 -5.88
CA SER A 170 -9.76 13.71 -5.99
C SER A 170 -9.64 14.23 -7.42
N LYS A 171 -10.68 14.90 -7.88
CA LYS A 171 -10.73 15.52 -9.22
C LYS A 171 -10.51 17.04 -9.18
N ASN A 172 -10.40 17.61 -7.98
CA ASN A 172 -10.42 19.07 -7.76
C ASN A 172 -9.13 19.74 -8.25
N ILE A 173 -7.99 19.05 -8.21
CA ILE A 173 -6.78 19.52 -8.89
C ILE A 173 -6.92 19.32 -10.40
N THR A 174 -6.62 20.33 -11.22
CA THR A 174 -6.77 20.24 -12.69
C THR A 174 -5.44 20.08 -13.42
N ALA A 175 -4.33 19.97 -12.69
CA ALA A 175 -3.00 19.80 -13.26
C ALA A 175 -2.93 18.58 -14.20
N ALA A 176 -2.40 18.82 -15.39
CA ALA A 176 -2.26 17.84 -16.46
C ALA A 176 -0.87 17.98 -17.09
N ASP A 177 -0.40 16.89 -17.70
CA ASP A 177 0.84 16.91 -18.46
C ASP A 177 0.67 17.61 -19.82
N ARG A 178 1.77 17.66 -20.60
CA ARG A 178 1.80 18.20 -21.96
C ARG A 178 0.79 17.58 -22.94
N ASN A 179 0.28 16.38 -22.64
CA ASN A 179 -0.71 15.68 -23.46
C ASN A 179 -2.15 15.92 -22.96
N GLY A 180 -2.35 16.82 -21.98
CA GLY A 180 -3.66 17.06 -21.36
C GLY A 180 -4.11 15.95 -20.43
N VAL A 181 -3.24 15.00 -20.08
CA VAL A 181 -3.57 13.89 -19.17
C VAL A 181 -3.29 14.33 -17.74
N ARG A 182 -4.33 14.34 -16.90
CA ARG A 182 -4.25 14.61 -15.46
C ARG A 182 -3.01 13.96 -14.82
N ALA A 183 -2.26 14.75 -14.05
CA ALA A 183 -0.99 14.32 -13.45
C ALA A 183 -1.20 13.59 -12.12
N VAL A 184 -2.13 14.07 -11.29
CA VAL A 184 -2.43 13.51 -9.95
C VAL A 184 -3.93 13.43 -9.67
N GLY A 185 -4.32 12.61 -8.68
CA GLY A 185 -5.72 12.34 -8.38
C GLY A 185 -6.43 11.53 -9.48
N GLY A 186 -7.76 11.54 -9.49
CA GLY A 186 -8.55 10.78 -10.48
C GLY A 186 -8.16 9.30 -10.56
N HIS A 187 -7.94 8.78 -11.77
CA HIS A 187 -7.50 7.39 -11.98
C HIS A 187 -5.98 7.21 -12.04
N THR A 188 -5.21 8.29 -11.82
CA THR A 188 -3.76 8.16 -11.59
C THR A 188 -3.46 7.53 -10.23
N LEU A 189 -4.36 7.74 -9.26
CA LEU A 189 -4.22 7.35 -7.84
C LEU A 189 -3.03 8.00 -7.13
N ARG A 190 -2.34 8.92 -7.80
CA ARG A 190 -1.13 9.58 -7.31
C ARG A 190 -1.50 10.77 -6.43
N MET A 191 -0.73 10.95 -5.35
CA MET A 191 -0.73 12.19 -4.58
C MET A 191 0.36 13.17 -5.04
N ARG A 192 1.36 12.68 -5.77
CA ARG A 192 2.51 13.46 -6.27
C ARG A 192 2.88 12.94 -7.66
N ASP A 193 3.21 13.86 -8.56
CA ASP A 193 3.78 13.59 -9.89
C ASP A 193 5.08 14.37 -10.04
N ALA A 194 6.10 13.73 -10.62
CA ALA A 194 7.50 14.15 -10.63
C ALA A 194 7.83 15.33 -11.55
N GLY A 195 6.83 16.14 -11.92
CA GLY A 195 7.01 17.32 -12.74
C GLY A 195 7.68 17.07 -14.09
N GLU A 196 8.49 18.04 -14.52
CA GLU A 196 9.15 18.05 -15.83
C GLU A 196 10.50 17.34 -15.80
N ASP A 197 11.18 17.34 -14.66
CA ASP A 197 12.51 16.72 -14.53
C ASP A 197 12.45 15.20 -14.30
N ASN A 198 11.25 14.68 -14.00
CA ASN A 198 10.96 13.28 -13.67
C ASN A 198 11.63 12.78 -12.38
N ILE A 199 11.99 13.69 -11.48
CA ILE A 199 12.61 13.40 -10.18
C ILE A 199 11.56 13.65 -9.09
N LEU A 200 11.17 12.58 -8.39
CA LEU A 200 10.25 12.74 -7.27
C LEU A 200 10.94 13.42 -6.08
N GLY A 201 10.45 14.58 -5.69
CA GLY A 201 10.84 15.25 -4.47
C GLY A 201 10.17 14.72 -3.20
N GLY A 202 10.35 15.47 -2.12
CA GLY A 202 9.83 15.17 -0.78
C GLY A 202 10.72 14.21 0.01
N PHE A 203 10.15 13.52 1.01
CA PHE A 203 10.92 12.66 1.91
C PHE A 203 11.01 11.21 1.43
N GLY A 204 12.08 10.53 1.81
CA GLY A 204 12.24 9.09 1.61
C GLY A 204 13.29 8.68 0.59
N PRO A 205 13.49 7.37 0.42
CA PRO A 205 14.30 6.84 -0.67
C PRO A 205 13.69 7.15 -2.05
N SER A 206 14.54 7.37 -3.05
CA SER A 206 14.13 7.46 -4.45
C SER A 206 13.49 6.14 -4.90
N SER A 207 12.52 6.22 -5.84
CA SER A 207 11.93 5.04 -6.46
C SER A 207 12.92 4.28 -7.33
N ASP A 208 13.85 5.01 -7.94
CA ASP A 208 14.75 4.49 -8.98
C ASP A 208 16.03 3.96 -8.35
N ASP A 209 16.43 4.58 -7.24
CA ASP A 209 17.58 4.18 -6.44
C ASP A 209 17.22 4.24 -4.95
N PRO A 210 16.85 3.10 -4.33
CA PRO A 210 16.50 3.04 -2.92
C PRO A 210 17.64 3.40 -1.95
N GLU A 211 18.88 3.56 -2.44
CA GLU A 211 20.02 4.02 -1.64
C GLU A 211 20.14 5.55 -1.63
N LYS A 212 19.52 6.25 -2.59
CA LYS A 212 19.49 7.72 -2.65
C LYS A 212 18.25 8.28 -1.96
N GLU A 213 18.44 9.36 -1.24
CA GLU A 213 17.32 10.16 -0.69
C GLU A 213 16.73 11.04 -1.79
N ARG A 214 15.42 11.29 -1.71
CA ARG A 214 14.75 12.25 -2.58
C ARG A 214 15.19 13.67 -2.24
N ASN A 215 15.17 14.53 -3.25
CA ASN A 215 15.43 15.94 -3.08
C ASN A 215 14.24 16.60 -2.39
N THR A 216 14.42 17.06 -1.15
CA THR A 216 13.35 17.78 -0.43
C THR A 216 13.15 19.20 -0.93
N ASP A 217 14.14 19.75 -1.63
CA ASP A 217 14.10 21.10 -2.19
C ASP A 217 13.54 21.14 -3.60
N ASP A 218 13.13 19.98 -4.13
CA ASP A 218 12.46 19.92 -5.43
C ASP A 218 11.07 20.54 -5.38
N LYS A 219 10.77 21.36 -6.38
CA LYS A 219 9.58 22.21 -6.40
C LYS A 219 8.77 22.10 -7.69
N ASP A 220 9.24 21.33 -8.67
CA ASP A 220 8.50 21.12 -9.91
C ASP A 220 7.37 20.07 -9.74
N ASP A 221 7.45 19.27 -8.67
CA ASP A 221 6.45 18.28 -8.28
C ASP A 221 5.02 18.85 -8.27
N ILE A 222 4.12 18.14 -8.95
CA ILE A 222 2.68 18.45 -8.94
C ILE A 222 2.04 17.69 -7.77
N LEU A 223 1.46 18.42 -6.81
CA LEU A 223 0.89 17.83 -5.59
C LEU A 223 -0.64 17.86 -5.60
N ASN A 224 -1.28 16.72 -5.28
CA ASN A 224 -2.72 16.64 -5.07
C ASN A 224 -3.11 17.20 -3.69
N ILE A 225 -2.99 18.51 -3.53
CA ILE A 225 -3.23 19.24 -2.28
C ILE A 225 -4.72 19.58 -2.07
N SER A 226 -5.51 19.55 -3.14
CA SER A 226 -6.95 19.84 -3.13
C SER A 226 -7.79 19.11 -2.08
N PRO A 227 -7.51 17.84 -1.68
CA PRO A 227 -8.25 17.19 -0.60
C PRO A 227 -7.92 17.79 0.76
N CYS A 228 -6.67 18.23 0.95
CA CYS A 228 -6.18 18.82 2.19
C CYS A 228 -6.77 20.22 2.40
N GLU A 229 -6.92 21.02 1.34
CA GLU A 229 -7.45 22.39 1.40
C GLU A 229 -8.86 22.49 1.96
N GLN A 230 -9.66 21.41 1.89
CA GLN A 230 -11.01 21.35 2.46
C GLN A 230 -11.02 21.59 3.98
N CYS A 231 -9.93 21.20 4.67
CA CYS A 231 -9.79 21.36 6.11
C CYS A 231 -8.57 22.21 6.51
N HIS A 232 -7.62 22.41 5.59
CA HIS A 232 -6.36 23.11 5.81
C HIS A 232 -6.20 24.21 4.76
N GLN A 233 -6.95 25.30 4.90
CA GLN A 233 -6.94 26.41 3.95
C GLN A 233 -5.52 26.98 3.77
N GLY A 234 -5.12 27.21 2.51
CA GLY A 234 -3.84 27.81 2.16
C GLY A 234 -2.63 26.89 2.29
N ILE A 235 -2.83 25.60 2.55
CA ILE A 235 -1.75 24.59 2.53
C ILE A 235 -1.16 24.48 1.11
N LYS A 236 0.16 24.43 1.00
CA LYS A 236 0.87 24.36 -0.30
C LYS A 236 1.64 23.05 -0.50
N GLU A 237 1.84 22.30 0.57
CA GLU A 237 2.64 21.08 0.58
C GLU A 237 2.09 20.07 1.59
N PHE A 238 2.44 18.79 1.43
CA PHE A 238 2.03 17.75 2.37
C PHE A 238 2.73 17.87 3.74
N ASN A 239 3.90 18.51 3.79
CA ASN A 239 4.70 18.68 5.00
C ASN A 239 4.18 19.80 5.92
N ARG A 240 2.88 19.78 6.23
CA ARG A 240 2.26 20.76 7.12
C ARG A 240 2.94 20.75 8.49
N ASN A 241 3.36 21.92 8.96
CA ASN A 241 4.03 22.12 10.26
C ASN A 241 5.25 21.20 10.47
N ASN A 242 6.02 20.91 9.41
CA ASN A 242 7.17 20.00 9.45
C ASN A 242 6.85 18.57 9.90
N PHE A 243 5.59 18.13 9.80
CA PHE A 243 5.19 16.83 10.33
C PHE A 243 5.87 15.66 9.58
N GLN A 244 5.80 15.63 8.25
CA GLN A 244 6.44 14.56 7.47
C GLN A 244 7.96 14.58 7.65
N LYS A 245 8.56 15.77 7.76
CA LYS A 245 9.99 15.94 8.10
C LYS A 245 10.33 15.27 9.43
N GLY A 246 9.57 15.56 10.49
CA GLY A 246 9.79 14.98 11.81
C GLY A 246 9.65 13.45 11.84
N VAL A 247 8.66 12.91 11.14
CA VAL A 247 8.50 11.45 10.96
C VAL A 247 9.71 10.86 10.23
N TYR A 248 10.16 11.50 9.16
CA TYR A 248 11.30 11.04 8.37
C TYR A 248 12.62 11.07 9.15
N GLU A 249 12.88 12.13 9.90
CA GLU A 249 14.07 12.25 10.76
C GLU A 249 14.10 11.16 11.84
N LYS A 250 12.96 10.87 12.47
CA LYS A 250 12.85 9.75 13.43
C LYS A 250 13.07 8.40 12.75
N TRP A 251 12.50 8.21 11.56
CA TRP A 251 12.71 6.99 10.78
C TRP A 251 14.19 6.80 10.41
N LYS A 252 14.90 7.87 10.02
CA LYS A 252 16.36 7.83 9.78
C LYS A 252 17.12 7.47 11.04
N LYS A 253 16.86 8.15 12.16
CA LYS A 253 17.47 7.87 13.47
C LYS A 253 17.29 6.39 13.87
N LEU A 254 16.07 5.85 13.72
CA LEU A 254 15.80 4.45 14.00
C LEU A 254 16.59 3.51 13.08
N GLY A 255 16.68 3.81 11.79
CA GLY A 255 17.47 3.04 10.84
C GLY A 255 18.97 3.04 11.16
N GLU A 256 19.53 4.18 11.58
CA GLU A 256 20.92 4.31 12.01
C GLU A 256 21.20 3.51 13.29
N LEU A 257 20.31 3.58 14.28
CA LEU A 257 20.39 2.78 15.50
C LEU A 257 20.40 1.28 15.20
N LEU A 258 19.49 0.82 14.34
CA LEU A 258 19.41 -0.60 13.96
C LEU A 258 20.67 -1.06 13.21
N LYS A 259 21.23 -0.22 12.33
CA LYS A 259 22.48 -0.52 11.60
C LYS A 259 23.67 -0.58 12.54
N SER A 260 23.85 0.40 13.42
CA SER A 260 25.05 0.47 14.27
C SER A 260 25.16 -0.72 15.24
N ILE A 261 24.03 -1.26 15.68
CA ILE A 261 23.99 -2.45 16.54
C ILE A 261 24.19 -3.74 15.72
N ASN A 262 23.88 -3.72 14.41
CA ASN A 262 23.91 -4.88 13.52
C ASN A 262 25.02 -4.79 12.46
N SER A 263 26.24 -4.42 12.88
CA SER A 263 27.42 -4.36 12.01
C SER A 263 27.25 -3.48 10.76
N GLU A 264 26.67 -2.29 10.95
CA GLU A 264 26.43 -1.26 9.92
C GLU A 264 25.47 -1.68 8.79
N LYS A 265 24.72 -2.78 8.98
CA LYS A 265 23.77 -3.29 7.97
C LYS A 265 22.43 -3.62 8.60
N LEU A 266 21.34 -3.30 7.90
CA LEU A 266 20.04 -3.83 8.29
C LEU A 266 19.94 -5.29 7.85
N PRO A 267 19.25 -6.16 8.60
CA PRO A 267 19.05 -7.53 8.17
C PRO A 267 18.35 -7.59 6.81
N GLY A 268 18.86 -8.49 5.98
CA GLY A 268 18.26 -8.81 4.69
C GLY A 268 16.88 -9.45 4.84
N TYR A 269 16.23 -9.67 3.70
CA TYR A 269 14.94 -10.34 3.68
C TYR A 269 15.11 -11.84 3.88
N LYS A 270 14.29 -12.43 4.75
CA LYS A 270 14.04 -13.87 4.70
C LYS A 270 12.89 -14.08 3.72
N PRO A 271 13.05 -14.92 2.68
CA PRO A 271 11.93 -15.31 1.84
C PRO A 271 10.82 -15.89 2.73
N GLY A 272 9.71 -15.18 2.83
CA GLY A 272 8.59 -15.56 3.68
C GLY A 272 7.76 -16.66 3.03
N ASN A 273 7.07 -17.42 3.86
CA ASN A 273 5.93 -18.28 3.50
C ASN A 273 4.63 -17.48 3.23
N LYS A 274 4.73 -16.15 3.04
CA LYS A 274 3.65 -15.22 2.70
C LYS A 274 4.12 -14.25 1.60
N CYS A 275 3.18 -13.75 0.81
CA CYS A 275 3.32 -12.92 -0.40
C CYS A 275 4.54 -11.96 -0.42
N ALA A 276 5.62 -12.37 -1.09
CA ALA A 276 6.97 -11.83 -0.84
C ALA A 276 7.24 -10.39 -1.32
N THR A 277 6.48 -9.84 -2.27
CA THR A 277 6.78 -8.49 -2.79
C THR A 277 5.99 -7.37 -2.11
N CYS A 278 4.76 -7.66 -1.65
CA CYS A 278 3.89 -6.67 -0.97
C CYS A 278 3.82 -6.86 0.55
N HIS A 279 4.00 -8.09 1.04
CA HIS A 279 3.99 -8.45 2.47
C HIS A 279 5.35 -8.97 2.90
N ARG A 280 6.44 -8.35 2.38
CA ARG A 280 7.84 -8.77 2.58
C ARG A 280 7.96 -9.46 3.94
N GLY A 281 8.19 -10.77 3.87
CA GLY A 281 8.07 -11.68 5.01
C GLY A 281 9.05 -11.35 6.14
N GLY A 282 9.26 -12.34 7.01
CA GLY A 282 10.18 -12.19 8.14
C GLY A 282 11.54 -11.63 7.72
N THR A 283 12.22 -10.96 8.65
CA THR A 283 13.59 -10.53 8.45
C THR A 283 14.54 -11.64 8.81
N LEU A 284 15.76 -11.62 8.26
CA LEU A 284 16.84 -12.37 8.90
C LEU A 284 16.96 -11.84 10.34
N PRO A 285 17.15 -12.71 11.33
CA PRO A 285 17.20 -12.27 12.72
C PRO A 285 18.38 -11.31 12.92
N PHE A 286 18.22 -10.38 13.87
CA PHE A 286 19.34 -9.60 14.38
C PHE A 286 20.28 -10.49 15.21
N ASP A 287 21.57 -10.20 15.13
CA ASP A 287 22.55 -10.85 15.99
C ASP A 287 22.32 -10.42 17.46
N ASN A 288 22.32 -11.39 18.38
CA ASN A 288 22.22 -11.13 19.83
C ASN A 288 20.98 -10.29 20.26
N ASP A 289 19.81 -10.57 19.70
CA ASP A 289 18.53 -9.97 20.10
C ASP A 289 17.58 -10.97 20.82
N PRO A 290 17.95 -11.49 22.01
CA PRO A 290 17.16 -12.52 22.70
C PRO A 290 15.78 -12.02 23.16
N ARG A 291 15.58 -10.70 23.25
CA ARG A 291 14.31 -10.07 23.65
C ARG A 291 13.51 -9.54 22.45
N LEU A 292 13.98 -9.74 21.22
CA LEU A 292 13.33 -9.31 19.98
C LEU A 292 13.10 -7.79 19.89
N ILE A 293 13.89 -6.98 20.59
CA ILE A 293 13.74 -5.52 20.60
C ILE A 293 14.11 -4.95 19.23
N LEU A 294 15.24 -5.40 18.66
CA LEU A 294 15.70 -4.95 17.34
C LEU A 294 14.76 -5.48 16.24
N GLU A 295 14.32 -6.73 16.33
CA GLU A 295 13.37 -7.33 15.39
C GLU A 295 12.02 -6.58 15.38
N ASN A 296 11.48 -6.25 16.56
CA ASN A 296 10.23 -5.51 16.67
C ASN A 296 10.37 -4.08 16.17
N ALA A 297 11.45 -3.38 16.55
CA ALA A 297 11.73 -2.03 16.08
C ALA A 297 11.96 -1.97 14.57
N TYR A 298 12.63 -2.98 13.99
CA TYR A 298 12.82 -3.08 12.54
C TYR A 298 11.51 -3.37 11.79
N THR A 299 10.61 -4.14 12.40
CA THR A 299 9.26 -4.35 11.86
C THR A 299 8.50 -3.02 11.75
N ASN A 300 8.53 -2.20 12.80
CA ASN A 300 7.97 -0.84 12.77
C ASN A 300 8.66 0.08 11.75
N TYR A 301 9.99 0.03 11.66
CA TYR A 301 10.76 0.77 10.65
C TYR A 301 10.32 0.41 9.22
N LYS A 302 10.11 -0.88 8.92
CA LYS A 302 9.63 -1.36 7.62
C LYS A 302 8.19 -0.88 7.35
N LEU A 303 7.32 -0.88 8.35
CA LEU A 303 5.95 -0.40 8.25
C LEU A 303 5.90 1.04 7.74
N VAL A 304 6.60 1.94 8.43
CA VAL A 304 6.65 3.36 8.06
C VAL A 304 7.32 3.56 6.68
N LYS A 305 8.42 2.86 6.41
CA LYS A 305 9.12 2.92 5.10
C LYS A 305 8.20 2.57 3.94
N ASN A 306 7.41 1.51 4.07
CA ASN A 306 6.62 0.95 2.98
C ASN A 306 5.24 1.59 2.84
N ASP A 307 4.74 2.24 3.89
CA ASP A 307 3.55 3.08 3.82
C ASP A 307 3.75 4.31 2.91
N ARG A 308 4.94 4.93 2.98
CA ARG A 308 5.38 6.07 2.14
C ARG A 308 4.57 7.36 2.28
N SER A 309 3.60 7.41 3.21
CA SER A 309 2.86 8.64 3.50
C SER A 309 3.59 9.55 4.48
N TRP A 310 4.64 9.04 5.13
CA TRP A 310 5.37 9.71 6.21
C TRP A 310 4.43 10.20 7.33
N GLY A 311 3.48 9.34 7.69
CA GLY A 311 2.54 9.55 8.78
C GLY A 311 1.24 10.28 8.40
N VAL A 312 1.03 10.67 7.14
CA VAL A 312 -0.25 11.28 6.71
C VAL A 312 -1.45 10.35 6.94
N HIS A 313 -1.27 9.03 6.79
CA HIS A 313 -2.35 8.07 7.04
C HIS A 313 -2.76 7.97 8.52
N ASN A 314 -1.80 8.05 9.45
CA ASN A 314 -2.06 8.05 10.89
C ASN A 314 -0.95 8.80 11.68
N PRO A 315 -1.08 10.13 11.85
CA PRO A 315 -0.01 10.96 12.40
C PRO A 315 0.39 10.58 13.83
N LYS A 316 -0.60 10.34 14.70
CA LYS A 316 -0.36 10.03 16.12
C LYS A 316 0.32 8.67 16.28
N TYR A 317 -0.21 7.66 15.60
CA TYR A 317 0.32 6.30 15.68
C TYR A 317 1.77 6.23 15.19
N VAL A 318 2.08 6.79 14.03
CA VAL A 318 3.43 6.70 13.45
C VAL A 318 4.48 7.40 14.31
N MET A 319 4.17 8.57 14.88
CA MET A 319 5.08 9.27 15.77
C MET A 319 5.37 8.44 17.02
N LYS A 320 4.32 7.95 17.69
CA LYS A 320 4.46 7.12 18.88
C LYS A 320 5.22 5.83 18.59
N LEU A 321 4.93 5.18 17.48
CA LEU A 321 5.58 3.95 17.02
C LEU A 321 7.09 4.12 16.87
N LEU A 322 7.52 5.22 16.23
CA LEU A 322 8.94 5.51 16.04
C LEU A 322 9.62 5.90 17.36
N ASP A 323 8.98 6.73 18.18
CA ASP A 323 9.53 7.14 19.47
C ASP A 323 9.73 5.97 20.42
N ASP A 324 8.75 5.09 20.56
CA ASP A 324 8.85 3.91 21.42
C ASP A 324 9.88 2.91 20.90
N SER A 325 10.00 2.75 19.57
CA SER A 325 11.03 1.90 18.95
C SER A 325 12.44 2.43 19.23
N ILE A 326 12.66 3.75 19.08
CA ILE A 326 13.94 4.40 19.37
C ILE A 326 14.28 4.28 20.86
N ASN A 327 13.34 4.64 21.73
CA ASN A 327 13.53 4.61 23.17
C ASN A 327 13.86 3.20 23.68
N SER A 328 13.21 2.17 23.13
CA SER A 328 13.48 0.77 23.50
C SER A 328 14.91 0.36 23.16
N ILE A 329 15.39 0.71 21.97
CA ILE A 329 16.78 0.43 21.57
C ILE A 329 17.75 1.21 22.44
N GLU A 330 17.54 2.52 22.63
CA GLU A 330 18.45 3.36 23.41
C GLU A 330 18.57 2.87 24.86
N LYS A 331 17.46 2.46 25.49
CA LYS A 331 17.48 1.92 26.85
C LYS A 331 18.23 0.58 26.97
N ASP A 332 18.11 -0.28 25.97
CA ASP A 332 18.55 -1.67 26.06
C ASP A 332 19.91 -1.97 25.42
N TYR A 333 20.36 -1.12 24.49
CA TYR A 333 21.59 -1.33 23.71
C TYR A 333 22.59 -0.17 23.76
N ARG A 334 22.21 1.02 24.24
CA ARG A 334 23.17 2.09 24.55
C ARG A 334 23.39 2.16 26.06
N LYS A 335 24.37 1.40 26.55
CA LYS A 335 24.94 1.60 27.89
C LYS A 335 26.11 2.56 27.85
#